data_AF-A0A2V6J2X4-F1
#
_entry.id   AF-A0A2V6J2X4-F1
#
_cell.length_a   1.000
_cell.length_b   1.000
_cell.length_c   1.000
_cell.angle_alpha   90.00
_cell.angle_beta   90.00
_cell.angle_gamma   90.00
#
_symmetry.space_group_name_H-M   'P 1'
#
loop_
_entity.id
_entity.type
_entity.pdbx_description
1 polymer ?
#
loop_
_entity_poly.entity_id
_entity_poly.type
_entity_poly.pdbx_seq_one_letter_code
_entity_poly.pdbx_strand_id
1 'polypeptide(L)'
;MGGPREAIWHAIIRKNHGCTHFIVGRDHAGPGNDADGKPFYGPYEAQELFRKHQAEIGVEMVPFQMMVYVEDRDKYFPENEVPPGSRVLDLSGTQLRRRLNDGREIPSWFTFPEISRELRRTFAPRHKQGLTVFFTGLSGAGKSTIANVLMIKFLEMGGRPVTLLDGDLVRKHLSSELGFSKEHRDINIR
;
A
#
# COMPACT_ATOMS: atom_id res chain seq x y z
N MET A 1 -8.45 -12.57 -2.71
CA MET A 1 -8.53 -11.74 -3.93
C MET A 1 -8.86 -12.60 -5.16
N GLY A 2 -10.03 -13.26 -5.14
CA GLY A 2 -10.55 -14.14 -6.18
C GLY A 2 -11.66 -13.50 -7.03
N GLY A 3 -11.72 -12.17 -7.07
CA GLY A 3 -12.57 -11.40 -7.96
C GLY A 3 -14.04 -11.87 -7.97
N PRO A 4 -14.59 -12.26 -9.12
CA PRO A 4 -15.99 -12.66 -9.25
C PRO A 4 -16.46 -13.76 -8.28
N ARG A 5 -15.63 -14.80 -8.05
CA ARG A 5 -16.00 -15.89 -7.13
C ARG A 5 -16.05 -15.40 -5.68
N GLU A 6 -15.12 -14.53 -5.30
CA GLU A 6 -15.09 -13.93 -3.97
C GLU A 6 -16.24 -12.93 -3.77
N ALA A 7 -16.75 -12.29 -4.84
CA ALA A 7 -17.95 -11.46 -4.76
C ALA A 7 -19.20 -12.26 -4.36
N ILE A 8 -19.40 -13.45 -4.94
CA ILE A 8 -20.48 -14.38 -4.49
C ILE A 8 -20.27 -14.77 -3.03
N TRP A 9 -19.04 -15.16 -2.67
CA TRP A 9 -18.73 -15.57 -1.30
C TRP A 9 -19.01 -14.45 -0.29
N HIS A 10 -18.63 -13.21 -0.61
CA HIS A 10 -18.96 -12.02 0.15
C HIS A 10 -20.47 -11.83 0.33
N ALA A 11 -21.26 -12.08 -0.72
CA ALA A 11 -22.72 -11.98 -0.67
C ALA A 11 -23.32 -12.97 0.33
N ILE A 12 -22.87 -14.23 0.29
CA ILE A 12 -23.32 -15.29 1.21
C ILE A 12 -22.94 -14.93 2.66
N ILE A 13 -21.71 -14.43 2.87
CA ILE A 13 -21.28 -13.95 4.18
C ILE A 13 -22.22 -12.83 4.66
N ARG A 14 -22.50 -11.82 3.82
CA ARG A 14 -23.37 -10.69 4.21
C ARG A 14 -24.80 -11.11 4.48
N LYS A 15 -25.33 -12.07 3.72
CA LYS A 15 -26.63 -12.71 4.00
C LYS A 15 -26.65 -13.31 5.41
N ASN A 16 -25.61 -14.06 5.77
CA ASN A 16 -25.51 -14.69 7.09
C ASN A 16 -25.39 -13.64 8.22
N HIS A 17 -24.94 -12.42 7.89
CA HIS A 17 -24.95 -11.26 8.79
C HIS A 17 -26.25 -10.43 8.74
N GLY A 18 -27.29 -10.91 8.05
CA GLY A 18 -28.62 -10.28 8.01
C GLY A 18 -28.78 -9.17 6.96
N CYS A 19 -27.83 -9.00 6.04
CA CYS A 19 -27.95 -8.01 4.97
C CYS A 19 -28.94 -8.49 3.88
N THR A 20 -29.83 -7.60 3.44
CA THR A 20 -30.74 -7.82 2.31
C THR A 20 -30.15 -7.36 0.97
N HIS A 21 -29.22 -6.40 1.03
CA HIS A 21 -28.56 -5.80 -0.12
C HIS A 21 -27.04 -5.84 0.03
N PHE A 22 -26.32 -5.93 -1.08
CA PHE A 22 -24.86 -5.92 -1.08
C PHE A 22 -24.28 -5.11 -2.25
N ILE A 23 -23.40 -4.16 -1.92
CA ILE A 23 -22.71 -3.35 -2.92
C ILE A 23 -21.64 -4.18 -3.64
N VAL A 24 -21.67 -4.18 -4.97
CA VAL A 24 -20.63 -4.76 -5.82
C VAL A 24 -20.12 -3.69 -6.77
N GLY A 25 -18.89 -3.24 -6.54
CA GLY A 25 -18.25 -2.17 -7.31
C GLY A 25 -17.43 -2.66 -8.51
N ARG A 26 -16.71 -1.73 -9.14
CA ARG A 26 -15.65 -2.03 -10.13
C ARG A 26 -14.51 -2.82 -9.47
N ASP A 27 -13.98 -3.81 -10.17
CA ASP A 27 -12.86 -4.68 -9.73
C ASP A 27 -13.10 -5.35 -8.36
N HIS A 28 -14.34 -5.66 -7.99
CA HIS A 28 -14.68 -6.17 -6.66
C HIS A 28 -13.86 -7.42 -6.29
N ALA A 29 -13.07 -7.32 -5.22
CA ALA A 29 -12.15 -8.37 -4.76
C ALA A 29 -11.09 -8.84 -5.79
N GLY A 30 -10.84 -8.06 -6.84
CA GLY A 30 -9.79 -8.31 -7.83
C GLY A 30 -8.40 -7.91 -7.31
N PRO A 31 -7.34 -8.68 -7.61
CA PRO A 31 -5.96 -8.34 -7.22
C PRO A 31 -5.31 -7.27 -8.11
N GLY A 32 -6.05 -6.73 -9.09
CA GLY A 32 -5.55 -5.76 -10.06
C GLY A 32 -4.99 -6.45 -11.31
N ASN A 33 -3.77 -6.06 -11.70
CA ASN A 33 -3.11 -6.53 -12.90
C ASN A 33 -1.94 -7.45 -12.57
N ASP A 34 -1.59 -8.33 -13.51
CA ASP A 34 -0.37 -9.13 -13.46
C ASP A 34 0.89 -8.30 -13.77
N ALA A 35 2.04 -8.97 -13.83
CA ALA A 35 3.34 -8.33 -14.09
C ALA A 35 3.42 -7.66 -15.47
N ASP A 36 2.63 -8.12 -16.44
CA ASP A 36 2.58 -7.57 -17.81
C ASP A 36 1.52 -6.46 -17.93
N GLY A 37 0.86 -6.11 -16.82
CA GLY A 37 -0.17 -5.08 -16.77
C GLY A 37 -1.54 -5.55 -17.26
N LYS A 38 -1.72 -6.86 -17.50
CA LYS A 38 -3.02 -7.42 -17.90
C LYS A 38 -3.89 -7.62 -16.66
N PRO A 39 -5.17 -7.19 -16.69
CA PRO A 39 -6.07 -7.39 -15.56
C PRO A 39 -6.37 -8.88 -15.35
N PHE A 40 -6.37 -9.34 -14.09
CA PHE A 40 -6.75 -10.71 -13.73
C PHE A 40 -8.23 -10.99 -13.98
N TYR A 41 -9.07 -9.95 -13.82
CA TYR A 41 -10.51 -9.98 -14.05
C TYR A 41 -10.92 -8.67 -14.72
N GLY A 42 -11.92 -8.71 -15.59
CA GLY A 42 -12.54 -7.51 -16.13
C GLY A 42 -13.22 -6.65 -15.05
N PRO A 43 -13.39 -5.33 -15.31
CA PRO A 43 -13.83 -4.35 -14.31
C PRO A 43 -15.20 -4.63 -13.69
N TYR A 44 -16.08 -5.33 -14.39
CA TYR A 44 -17.44 -5.61 -13.94
C TYR A 44 -17.79 -7.10 -13.96
N GLU A 45 -16.82 -8.00 -14.19
CA GLU A 45 -17.05 -9.46 -14.20
C GLU A 45 -17.66 -9.97 -12.88
N ALA A 46 -17.33 -9.32 -11.76
CA ALA A 46 -17.92 -9.63 -10.47
C ALA A 46 -19.43 -9.34 -10.43
N GLN A 47 -19.87 -8.23 -11.01
CA GLN A 47 -21.29 -7.89 -11.12
C GLN A 47 -22.02 -8.85 -12.07
N GLU A 48 -21.38 -9.20 -13.19
CA GLU A 48 -21.94 -10.15 -14.16
C GLU A 48 -22.16 -11.53 -13.55
N LEU A 49 -21.16 -12.05 -12.83
CA LEU A 49 -21.28 -13.34 -12.17
C LEU A 49 -22.29 -13.29 -11.01
N PHE A 50 -22.28 -12.22 -10.22
CA PHE A 50 -23.26 -12.04 -9.14
C PHE A 50 -24.69 -12.06 -9.67
N ARG A 51 -24.97 -11.32 -10.77
CA ARG A 51 -26.30 -11.25 -11.38
C ARG A 51 -26.83 -12.63 -11.78
N LYS A 52 -25.96 -13.54 -12.24
CA LYS A 52 -26.33 -14.92 -12.60
C LYS A 52 -26.80 -15.75 -11.41
N HIS A 53 -26.26 -15.50 -10.21
CA HIS A 53 -26.55 -16.27 -8.99
C HIS A 53 -27.37 -15.51 -7.95
N GLN A 54 -27.82 -14.28 -8.24
CA GLN A 54 -28.49 -13.41 -7.27
C GLN A 54 -29.72 -14.07 -6.62
N ALA A 55 -30.54 -14.76 -7.42
CA ALA A 55 -31.73 -15.45 -6.94
C ALA A 55 -31.40 -16.59 -5.96
N GLU A 56 -30.32 -17.34 -6.21
CA GLU A 56 -29.86 -18.43 -5.35
C GLU A 56 -29.20 -17.89 -4.07
N ILE A 57 -28.42 -16.81 -4.19
CA ILE A 57 -27.79 -16.14 -3.05
C ILE A 57 -28.88 -15.60 -2.12
N GLY A 58 -29.92 -14.96 -2.64
CA GLY A 58 -30.99 -14.34 -1.84
C GLY A 58 -30.56 -13.02 -1.19
N VAL A 59 -29.68 -12.27 -1.85
CA VAL A 59 -29.27 -10.89 -1.49
C VAL A 59 -29.32 -10.06 -2.76
N GLU A 60 -29.93 -8.89 -2.70
CA GLU A 60 -30.03 -7.99 -3.86
C GLU A 60 -28.71 -7.25 -4.09
N MET A 61 -28.19 -7.32 -5.32
CA MET A 61 -27.00 -6.55 -5.68
C MET A 61 -27.34 -5.06 -5.80
N VAL A 62 -26.53 -4.21 -5.18
CA VAL A 62 -26.49 -2.78 -5.46
C VAL A 62 -25.24 -2.53 -6.32
N PRO A 63 -25.37 -2.51 -7.68
CA PRO A 63 -24.21 -2.27 -8.54
C PRO A 63 -23.71 -0.85 -8.34
N PHE A 64 -22.42 -0.69 -8.12
CA PHE A 64 -21.79 0.62 -7.97
C PHE A 64 -20.79 0.84 -9.10
N GLN A 65 -20.96 1.91 -9.86
CA GLN A 65 -20.02 2.30 -10.90
C GLN A 65 -18.83 3.05 -10.30
N MET A 66 -17.75 3.20 -11.07
CA MET A 66 -16.66 4.10 -10.65
C MET A 66 -17.22 5.51 -10.49
N MET A 67 -16.98 6.12 -9.33
CA MET A 67 -17.30 7.52 -9.09
C MET A 67 -16.08 8.36 -9.41
N VAL A 68 -16.30 9.47 -10.11
CA VAL A 68 -15.26 10.45 -10.44
C VAL A 68 -15.65 11.82 -9.92
N TYR A 69 -14.67 12.67 -9.65
CA TYR A 69 -14.91 14.02 -9.18
C TYR A 69 -14.95 15.00 -10.36
N VAL A 70 -16.04 15.76 -10.48
CA VAL A 70 -16.21 16.78 -11.51
C VAL A 70 -15.89 18.15 -10.93
N GLU A 71 -14.74 18.71 -11.33
CA GLU A 71 -14.17 19.94 -10.73
C GLU A 71 -15.11 21.14 -10.90
N ASP A 72 -15.63 21.34 -12.11
CA ASP A 72 -16.49 22.49 -12.45
C ASP A 72 -17.79 22.54 -11.64
N ARG A 73 -18.18 21.41 -11.01
CA ARG A 73 -19.43 21.25 -10.26
C ARG A 73 -19.22 20.96 -8.78
N ASP A 74 -17.99 20.76 -8.34
CA ASP A 74 -17.63 20.37 -6.97
C ASP A 74 -18.44 19.15 -6.47
N LYS A 75 -18.59 18.13 -7.32
CA LYS A 75 -19.46 16.97 -7.07
C LYS A 75 -18.91 15.67 -7.65
N TYR A 76 -19.28 14.57 -7.02
CA TYR A 76 -19.01 13.22 -7.51
C TYR A 76 -20.13 12.73 -8.42
N PHE A 77 -19.75 12.12 -9.54
CA PHE A 77 -20.66 11.50 -10.51
C PHE A 77 -20.23 10.07 -10.79
N PRO A 78 -21.18 9.16 -11.08
CA PRO A 78 -20.86 7.94 -11.82
C PRO A 78 -20.15 8.30 -13.13
N GLU A 79 -19.11 7.56 -13.49
CA GLU A 79 -18.29 7.83 -14.69
C GLU A 79 -19.13 7.95 -15.97
N ASN A 80 -20.19 7.14 -16.10
CA ASN A 80 -21.12 7.14 -17.24
C ASN A 80 -22.13 8.30 -17.24
N GLU A 81 -22.24 9.06 -16.15
CA GLU A 81 -23.18 10.18 -15.97
C GLU A 81 -22.47 11.54 -15.92
N VAL A 82 -21.18 11.58 -16.24
CA VAL A 82 -20.42 12.82 -16.32
C VAL A 82 -20.95 13.69 -17.48
N PRO A 83 -21.34 14.95 -17.23
CA PRO A 83 -21.80 15.84 -18.29
C PRO A 83 -20.71 16.08 -19.36
N PRO A 84 -21.04 16.05 -20.66
CA PRO A 84 -20.06 16.26 -21.73
C PRO A 84 -19.28 17.57 -21.57
N GLY A 85 -17.96 17.51 -21.76
CA GLY A 85 -17.06 18.67 -21.65
C GLY A 85 -16.66 19.04 -20.22
N SER A 86 -17.11 18.32 -19.19
CA SER A 86 -16.72 18.59 -17.80
C SER A 86 -15.28 18.16 -17.51
N ARG A 87 -14.59 18.90 -16.64
CA ARG A 87 -13.25 18.52 -16.15
C ARG A 87 -13.35 17.46 -15.04
N VAL A 88 -12.92 16.25 -15.35
CA VAL A 88 -12.87 15.13 -14.41
C VAL A 88 -11.51 15.05 -13.73
N LEU A 89 -11.51 14.90 -12.41
CA LEU A 89 -10.33 14.59 -11.62
C LEU A 89 -10.45 13.18 -11.04
N ASP A 90 -9.35 12.44 -11.10
CA ASP A 90 -9.17 11.15 -10.47
C ASP A 90 -7.77 11.07 -9.82
N LEU A 91 -7.64 10.27 -8.77
CA LEU A 91 -6.38 9.99 -8.11
C LEU A 91 -6.28 8.49 -7.81
N SER A 92 -5.52 7.80 -8.66
CA SER A 92 -5.25 6.37 -8.47
C SER A 92 -4.51 6.07 -7.16
N GLY A 93 -4.67 4.86 -6.65
CA GLY A 93 -3.95 4.40 -5.44
C GLY A 93 -2.42 4.47 -5.57
N THR A 94 -1.87 4.35 -6.78
CA THR A 94 -0.43 4.53 -7.03
C THR A 94 -0.01 6.00 -6.90
N GLN A 95 -0.81 6.94 -7.42
CA GLN A 95 -0.56 8.37 -7.25
C GLN A 95 -0.74 8.80 -5.78
N LEU A 96 -1.74 8.25 -5.07
CA LEU A 96 -1.92 8.48 -3.63
C LEU A 96 -0.69 8.02 -2.82
N ARG A 97 -0.23 6.79 -3.05
CA ARG A 97 0.99 6.25 -2.40
C ARG A 97 2.22 7.10 -2.69
N ARG A 98 2.36 7.59 -3.93
CA ARG A 98 3.44 8.51 -4.31
C ARG A 98 3.34 9.84 -3.55
N ARG A 99 2.15 10.45 -3.47
CA ARG A 99 1.93 11.69 -2.70
C ARG A 99 2.27 11.51 -1.23
N LEU A 100 1.84 10.41 -0.61
CA LEU A 100 2.17 10.07 0.78
C LEU A 100 3.69 9.95 0.99
N ASN A 101 4.37 9.18 0.13
CA ASN A 101 5.83 9.00 0.20
C ASN A 101 6.60 10.32 0.01
N ASP A 102 6.19 11.14 -0.94
CA ASP A 102 6.82 12.43 -1.23
C ASP A 102 6.44 13.51 -0.20
N GLY A 103 5.46 13.25 0.67
CA GLY A 103 4.91 14.21 1.62
C GLY A 103 4.02 15.29 1.01
N ARG A 104 3.70 15.18 -0.28
CA ARG A 104 2.82 16.13 -1.02
C ARG A 104 1.41 16.11 -0.46
N GLU A 105 0.71 17.23 -0.53
CA GLU A 105 -0.70 17.30 -0.11
C GLU A 105 -1.59 16.31 -0.88
N ILE A 106 -2.55 15.73 -0.17
CA ILE A 106 -3.63 14.96 -0.77
C ILE A 106 -4.78 15.95 -0.98
N PRO A 107 -5.32 16.10 -2.19
CA PRO A 107 -6.39 17.05 -2.44
C PRO A 107 -7.61 16.78 -1.55
N SER A 108 -8.22 17.83 -1.00
CA SER A 108 -9.40 17.73 -0.14
C SER A 108 -10.61 17.17 -0.87
N TRP A 109 -10.71 17.40 -2.19
CA TRP A 109 -11.74 16.79 -3.00
C TRP A 109 -11.63 15.27 -3.03
N PHE A 110 -10.44 14.67 -2.83
CA PHE A 110 -10.24 13.22 -2.88
C PHE A 110 -10.54 12.54 -1.54
N THR A 111 -10.15 13.17 -0.42
CA THR A 111 -10.41 12.62 0.91
C THR A 111 -10.45 13.71 1.97
N PHE A 112 -11.19 13.45 3.05
CA PHE A 112 -11.31 14.38 4.16
C PHE A 112 -9.95 14.65 4.84
N PRO A 113 -9.70 15.87 5.34
CA PRO A 113 -8.44 16.22 6.00
C PRO A 113 -8.08 15.30 7.18
N GLU A 114 -9.06 14.83 7.93
CA GLU A 114 -8.89 13.92 9.08
C GLU A 114 -8.35 12.56 8.62
N ILE A 115 -8.88 12.03 7.51
CA ILE A 115 -8.44 10.77 6.92
C ILE A 115 -7.03 10.93 6.33
N SER A 116 -6.77 12.03 5.62
CA SER A 116 -5.43 12.37 5.12
C SER A 116 -4.39 12.44 6.25
N ARG A 117 -4.77 13.01 7.40
CA ARG A 117 -3.92 13.08 8.59
C ARG A 117 -3.63 11.70 9.17
N GLU A 118 -4.63 10.84 9.26
CA GLU A 118 -4.46 9.47 9.76
C GLU A 118 -3.58 8.63 8.82
N LEU A 119 -3.79 8.73 7.51
CA LEU A 119 -2.94 8.08 6.51
C LEU A 119 -1.48 8.50 6.65
N ARG A 120 -1.20 9.78 6.93
CA ARG A 120 0.18 10.28 7.13
C ARG A 120 0.84 9.80 8.41
N ARG A 121 0.07 9.41 9.44
CA ARG A 121 0.63 8.82 10.66
C ARG A 121 1.24 7.46 10.38
N THR A 122 0.54 6.65 9.59
CA THR A 122 0.99 5.30 9.19
C THR A 122 2.01 5.35 8.04
N PHE A 123 1.75 6.17 7.03
CA PHE A 123 2.59 6.33 5.85
C PHE A 123 3.37 7.64 5.92
N ALA A 124 4.35 7.68 6.83
CA ALA A 124 5.23 8.83 6.98
C ALA A 124 5.96 9.13 5.66
N PRO A 125 6.20 10.41 5.31
CA PRO A 125 7.00 10.77 4.15
C PRO A 125 8.43 10.20 4.21
N ARG A 126 9.08 9.99 3.06
CA ARG A 126 10.43 9.41 2.95
C ARG A 126 11.47 10.10 3.83
N HIS A 127 11.42 11.43 3.94
CA HIS A 127 12.31 12.21 4.79
C HIS A 127 12.06 11.98 6.31
N LYS A 128 10.98 11.31 6.70
CA LYS A 128 10.68 10.87 8.09
C LYS A 128 10.75 9.35 8.33
N GLN A 129 10.73 8.51 7.29
CA GLN A 129 10.86 7.04 7.38
C GLN A 129 12.27 6.53 7.72
N GLY A 130 12.42 5.64 8.70
CA GLY A 130 13.70 4.96 8.96
C GLY A 130 14.32 4.29 7.72
N LEU A 131 15.65 4.22 7.68
CA LEU A 131 16.40 3.50 6.64
C LEU A 131 17.58 2.78 7.26
N THR A 132 18.04 1.72 6.60
CA THR A 132 19.25 0.98 6.97
C THR A 132 20.27 1.11 5.85
N VAL A 133 21.50 1.52 6.20
CA VAL A 133 22.66 1.49 5.30
C VAL A 133 23.50 0.28 5.67
N PHE A 134 23.55 -0.71 4.80
CA PHE A 134 24.24 -1.97 5.06
C PHE A 134 25.58 -2.01 4.34
N PHE A 135 26.69 -1.96 5.10
CA PHE A 135 28.04 -2.02 4.55
C PHE A 135 28.55 -3.47 4.54
N THR A 136 28.90 -3.97 3.35
CA THR A 136 29.53 -5.28 3.16
C THR A 136 30.85 -5.15 2.38
N GLY A 137 31.76 -6.09 2.58
CA GLY A 137 33.09 -6.09 1.97
C GLY A 137 34.15 -6.74 2.83
N LEU A 138 35.35 -6.95 2.25
CA LEU A 138 36.47 -7.64 2.88
C LEU A 138 36.91 -6.98 4.20
N SER A 139 37.56 -7.76 5.07
CA SER A 139 38.21 -7.21 6.26
C SER A 139 39.25 -6.14 5.85
N GLY A 140 39.32 -5.04 6.59
CA GLY A 140 40.21 -3.91 6.25
C GLY A 140 39.76 -3.01 5.08
N ALA A 141 38.63 -3.30 4.40
CA ALA A 141 38.14 -2.49 3.27
C ALA A 141 37.58 -1.09 3.65
N GLY A 142 37.76 -0.63 4.89
CA GLY A 142 37.32 0.70 5.35
C GLY A 142 35.84 0.83 5.72
N LYS A 143 35.08 -0.27 5.83
CA LYS A 143 33.63 -0.25 6.15
C LYS A 143 33.31 0.52 7.43
N SER A 144 33.99 0.20 8.54
CA SER A 144 33.78 0.85 9.83
C SER A 144 34.17 2.32 9.77
N THR A 145 35.20 2.69 8.99
CA THR A 145 35.57 4.11 8.77
C THR A 145 34.45 4.87 8.07
N ILE A 146 33.91 4.34 6.98
CA ILE A 146 32.81 4.98 6.23
C ILE A 146 31.54 5.05 7.10
N ALA A 147 31.22 3.98 7.83
CA ALA A 147 30.05 3.94 8.70
C ALA A 147 30.10 4.99 9.82
N ASN A 148 31.27 5.19 10.44
CA ASN A 148 31.48 6.23 11.45
C ASN A 148 31.35 7.65 10.86
N VAL A 149 31.95 7.91 9.70
CA VAL A 149 31.80 9.22 9.02
C VAL A 149 30.33 9.48 8.69
N LEU A 150 29.61 8.47 8.17
CA LEU A 150 28.19 8.60 7.84
C LEU A 150 27.33 8.84 9.08
N MET A 151 27.62 8.17 10.19
CA MET A 151 26.96 8.39 11.48
C MET A 151 27.10 9.85 11.93
N ILE A 152 28.32 10.39 11.90
CA ILE A 152 28.59 11.79 12.27
C ILE A 152 27.79 12.72 11.35
N LYS A 153 27.80 12.49 10.03
CA LYS A 153 27.02 13.29 9.08
C LYS A 153 25.52 13.25 9.33
N PHE A 154 24.95 12.10 9.66
CA PHE A 154 23.53 12.03 9.99
C PHE A 154 23.19 12.69 11.32
N LEU A 155 24.07 12.60 12.33
CA LEU A 155 23.89 13.33 13.59
C LEU A 155 23.98 14.85 13.39
N GLU A 156 24.91 15.33 12.55
CA GLU A 156 25.03 16.74 12.15
C GLU A 156 23.78 17.25 11.41
N MET A 157 23.28 16.48 10.44
CA MET A 157 22.07 16.83 9.68
C MET A 157 20.82 16.80 10.58
N GLY A 158 20.82 15.99 11.63
CA GLY A 158 19.71 15.84 12.56
C GLY A 158 18.46 15.23 11.92
N GLY A 159 17.32 15.40 12.58
CA GLY A 159 16.01 14.94 12.12
C GLY A 159 15.68 13.47 12.41
N ARG A 160 16.67 12.64 12.79
CA ARG A 160 16.47 11.24 13.16
C ARG A 160 17.48 10.74 14.19
N PRO A 161 17.10 9.79 15.05
CA PRO A 161 18.07 9.01 15.81
C PRO A 161 18.91 8.15 14.86
N VAL A 162 20.20 8.01 15.18
CA VAL A 162 21.16 7.22 14.40
C VAL A 162 21.73 6.15 15.33
N THR A 163 21.68 4.89 14.88
CA THR A 163 22.26 3.74 15.58
C THR A 163 23.32 3.11 14.69
N LEU A 164 24.54 2.98 15.19
CA LEU A 164 25.62 2.27 14.53
C LEU A 164 25.71 0.83 15.06
N LEU A 165 25.52 -0.14 14.17
CA LEU A 165 25.71 -1.56 14.47
C LEU A 165 27.00 -2.04 13.79
N ASP A 166 28.14 -1.85 14.46
CA ASP A 166 29.42 -2.34 13.96
C ASP A 166 29.52 -3.87 14.11
N GLY A 167 30.21 -4.53 13.17
CA GLY A 167 30.29 -6.00 13.13
C GLY A 167 30.88 -6.60 14.41
N ASP A 168 31.84 -5.90 15.02
CA ASP A 168 32.46 -6.32 16.28
C ASP A 168 31.51 -6.12 17.48
N LEU A 169 30.70 -5.05 17.47
CA LEU A 169 29.67 -4.81 18.50
C LEU A 169 28.53 -5.84 18.38
N VAL A 170 28.09 -6.14 17.16
CA VAL A 170 27.08 -7.17 16.90
C VAL A 170 27.57 -8.53 17.38
N ARG A 171 28.80 -8.94 17.04
CA ARG A 171 29.38 -10.19 17.54
C ARG A 171 29.46 -10.25 19.06
N LYS A 172 29.88 -9.16 19.70
CA LYS A 172 30.02 -9.10 21.15
C LYS A 172 28.68 -9.15 21.90
N HIS A 173 27.66 -8.46 21.40
CA HIS A 173 26.41 -8.25 22.13
C HIS A 173 25.23 -9.12 21.69
N LEU A 174 25.23 -9.58 20.43
CA LEU A 174 24.11 -10.29 19.83
C LEU A 174 24.48 -11.70 19.35
N SER A 175 25.77 -12.04 19.26
CA SER A 175 26.23 -13.27 18.61
C SER A 175 27.50 -13.86 19.26
N SER A 176 27.66 -13.68 20.58
CA SER A 176 28.89 -14.07 21.29
C SER A 176 29.18 -15.57 21.28
N GLU A 177 28.14 -16.40 21.11
CA GLU A 177 28.25 -17.87 21.01
C GLU A 177 28.44 -18.36 19.56
N LEU A 178 28.34 -17.48 18.55
CA LEU A 178 28.47 -17.83 17.15
C LEU A 178 29.93 -17.81 16.68
N GLY A 179 30.38 -18.93 16.14
CA GLY A 179 31.68 -19.07 15.48
C GLY A 179 31.76 -18.44 14.07
N PHE A 180 32.65 -18.97 13.23
CA PHE A 180 32.91 -18.47 11.87
C PHE A 180 32.48 -19.43 10.74
N SER A 181 31.73 -20.49 11.06
CA SER A 181 31.13 -21.38 10.06
C SER A 181 30.17 -20.61 9.15
N LYS A 182 29.89 -21.14 7.97
CA LYS A 182 28.94 -20.52 7.04
C LYS A 182 27.58 -20.30 7.71
N GLU A 183 27.08 -21.32 8.41
CA GLU A 183 25.82 -21.27 9.14
C GLU A 183 25.81 -20.19 10.25
N HIS A 184 26.86 -20.12 11.05
CA HIS A 184 26.98 -19.09 12.10
C HIS A 184 27.06 -17.68 11.52
N ARG A 185 27.67 -17.49 10.35
CA ARG A 185 27.67 -16.20 9.66
C ARG A 185 26.29 -15.82 9.13
N ASP A 186 25.55 -16.77 8.59
CA ASP A 186 24.18 -16.52 8.11
C ASP A 186 23.25 -16.15 9.27
N ILE A 187 23.38 -16.79 10.44
CA ILE A 187 22.62 -16.45 11.66
C ILE A 187 22.97 -15.04 12.15
N ASN A 188 24.25 -14.65 12.12
CA ASN A 188 24.68 -13.31 12.56
C ASN A 188 24.11 -12.17 11.68
N ILE A 189 23.60 -12.46 10.48
CA ILE A 189 23.08 -11.45 9.54
C ILE A 189 21.55 -11.44 9.49
N ARG A 190 20.89 -12.52 9.92
CA ARG A 190 19.42 -12.61 10.03
C ARG A 190 18.89 -11.82 11.21
#